data_AF-A0A841U806-F1
#
_entry.id   AF-A0A841U806-F1
#
_cell.length_a   1.000
_cell.length_b   1.000
_cell.length_c   1.000
_cell.angle_alpha   90.00
_cell.angle_beta   90.00
_cell.angle_gamma   90.00
#
_symmetry.space_group_name_H-M   'P 1'
#
loop_
_entity.id
_entity.type
_entity.pdbx_description
1 polymer ?
#
loop_
_entity_poly.entity_id
_entity_poly.type
_entity_poly.pdbx_seq_one_letter_code
_entity_poly.pdbx_strand_id
1 'polypeptide(L)'
;MNVHRPKLMLFSHICSPVYYTGAEKLLLSLAKEMHRLFHCVLVVPKEGAIANAARQHGIEVRVLDIPLSIAMYVAMPHLHSELQDLRMSSAWERLVSLLRSERPSYVWVNTCVHPLPAIAAKALGIPTIWALMETIMDGSHRHEAARVVDLHSDRIVGISRTVLSPFNDPDLSHKTTVLSPFLNRDELLPDSWAFNRLRHRRSHGWGEQHRVAGYIASTIYPNKGLKEFLQALLPTAASDSRVRLLVVGNPTDDDYMLECKELVRKAGLSDRVAWVRFAERIEYVYPAMDLVVVPSLVAEGFGMAALEGMMFGKAVVSFASGGLAEIHEATNNGDYLVERGDVEGLSKVAAALLQDDEKREAVGRRSAKKANELFGVEAFRHELEAFAASLPLAGEELPSLVKGSGPAVYWVEHGRKRPFPSAEAFLAHGFRFEDVTELSDERLAMLPYGEPMPHPGAERESKGKGASRSRRRRVRRRAGTRAGARRRSGGSKRKGKARRRGRGRRRTRRSDRR
;
A
#
# COMPACT_ATOMS: atom_id res chain seq x y z
N MET A 1 12.17 -32.62 14.25
CA MET A 1 12.62 -31.44 15.02
C MET A 1 11.52 -30.39 14.90
N ASN A 2 11.01 -29.87 16.01
CA ASN A 2 9.99 -28.83 15.99
C ASN A 2 10.65 -27.54 15.44
N VAL A 3 10.42 -27.21 14.17
CA VAL A 3 10.98 -26.00 13.58
C VAL A 3 10.30 -24.82 14.26
N HIS A 4 11.05 -24.09 15.08
CA HIS A 4 10.52 -22.92 15.78
C HIS A 4 10.19 -21.86 14.71
N ARG A 5 8.90 -21.58 14.49
CA ARG A 5 8.50 -20.54 13.53
C ARG A 5 8.97 -19.17 14.00
N PRO A 6 9.48 -18.31 13.12
CA PRO A 6 9.92 -16.96 13.48
C PRO A 6 8.76 -16.13 14.03
N LYS A 7 9.02 -15.29 15.04
CA LYS A 7 7.99 -14.47 15.66
C LYS A 7 7.73 -13.21 14.83
N LEU A 8 6.48 -13.00 14.44
CA LEU A 8 6.03 -11.83 13.69
C LEU A 8 5.06 -11.01 14.56
N MET A 9 5.44 -9.77 14.89
CA MET A 9 4.55 -8.86 15.61
C MET A 9 3.82 -7.94 14.63
N LEU A 10 2.49 -8.02 14.58
CA LEU A 10 1.64 -7.22 13.72
C LEU A 10 0.99 -6.09 14.51
N PHE A 11 1.15 -4.84 14.08
CA PHE A 11 0.61 -3.67 14.77
C PHE A 11 -0.65 -3.16 14.07
N SER A 12 -1.77 -3.19 14.78
CA SER A 12 -3.04 -2.59 14.38
C SER A 12 -3.18 -1.20 14.99
N HIS A 13 -3.60 -0.22 14.19
CA HIS A 13 -3.79 1.16 14.65
C HIS A 13 -5.13 1.41 15.36
N ILE A 14 -6.15 0.57 15.13
CA ILE A 14 -7.49 0.74 15.70
C ILE A 14 -7.99 -0.61 16.23
N CYS A 15 -8.64 -0.58 17.40
CA CYS A 15 -9.43 -1.70 17.89
C CYS A 15 -10.78 -1.19 18.38
N SER A 16 -11.82 -1.34 17.56
CA SER A 16 -13.19 -0.98 17.98
C SER A 16 -13.77 -2.09 18.87
N PRO A 17 -14.61 -1.76 19.87
CA PRO A 17 -15.22 -2.77 20.72
C PRO A 17 -16.12 -3.76 19.97
N VAL A 18 -16.78 -3.32 18.87
CA VAL A 18 -17.86 -4.08 18.22
C VAL A 18 -17.71 -4.31 16.71
N TYR A 19 -16.81 -3.61 16.01
CA TYR A 19 -16.68 -3.76 14.55
C TYR A 19 -15.22 -3.72 14.06
N TYR A 20 -14.99 -4.12 12.80
CA TYR A 20 -13.71 -3.97 12.09
C TYR A 20 -13.80 -2.80 11.10
N THR A 21 -12.75 -1.98 11.00
CA THR A 21 -12.61 -1.13 9.79
C THR A 21 -12.11 -1.99 8.63
N GLY A 22 -12.05 -1.43 7.42
CA GLY A 22 -11.47 -2.12 6.27
C GLY A 22 -10.03 -2.56 6.52
N ALA A 23 -9.18 -1.68 7.05
CA ALA A 23 -7.77 -1.98 7.32
C ALA A 23 -7.59 -3.08 8.38
N GLU A 24 -8.40 -3.07 9.45
CA GLU A 24 -8.38 -4.11 10.48
C GLU A 24 -8.88 -5.46 9.96
N LYS A 25 -9.92 -5.48 9.11
CA LYS A 25 -10.42 -6.70 8.47
C LYS A 25 -9.34 -7.34 7.60
N LEU A 26 -8.61 -6.53 6.82
CA LEU A 26 -7.50 -6.99 6.00
C LEU A 26 -6.32 -7.50 6.84
N LEU A 27 -5.94 -6.76 7.89
CA LEU A 27 -4.86 -7.18 8.79
C LEU A 27 -5.17 -8.50 9.50
N LEU A 28 -6.41 -8.69 9.97
CA LEU A 28 -6.81 -9.95 10.59
C LEU A 28 -6.76 -11.12 9.58
N SER A 29 -7.24 -10.89 8.35
CA SER A 29 -7.22 -11.91 7.30
C SER A 29 -5.79 -12.31 6.93
N LEU A 30 -4.91 -11.31 6.76
CA LEU A 30 -3.47 -11.52 6.60
C LEU A 30 -2.87 -12.29 7.78
N ALA A 31 -3.17 -11.88 9.01
CA ALA A 31 -2.60 -12.49 10.21
C ALA A 31 -2.97 -13.97 10.33
N LYS A 32 -4.19 -14.36 9.94
CA LYS A 32 -4.62 -15.78 9.90
C LYS A 32 -3.76 -16.61 8.95
N GLU A 33 -3.50 -16.11 7.74
CA GLU A 33 -2.69 -16.82 6.75
C GLU A 33 -1.20 -16.79 7.11
N MET A 34 -0.68 -15.65 7.58
CA MET A 34 0.69 -15.51 8.08
C MET A 34 0.96 -16.40 9.30
N HIS A 35 -0.04 -16.66 10.15
CA HIS A 35 0.10 -17.53 11.32
C HIS A 35 0.41 -18.98 10.94
N ARG A 36 0.32 -19.37 9.66
CA ARG A 36 0.80 -20.67 9.17
C ARG A 36 2.32 -20.70 9.09
N LEU A 37 2.93 -19.60 8.66
CA LEU A 37 4.36 -19.45 8.39
C LEU A 37 5.13 -18.88 9.60
N PHE A 38 4.49 -18.04 10.38
CA PHE A 38 5.08 -17.31 11.51
C PHE A 38 4.35 -17.62 12.82
N HIS A 39 5.05 -17.42 13.94
CA HIS A 39 4.39 -17.24 15.24
C HIS A 39 3.89 -15.79 15.34
N CYS A 40 2.66 -15.56 14.92
CA CYS A 40 2.06 -14.22 14.92
C CYS A 40 1.61 -13.77 16.32
N VAL A 41 1.96 -12.53 16.65
CA VAL A 41 1.45 -11.79 17.81
C VAL A 41 0.82 -10.50 17.29
N LEU A 42 -0.47 -10.29 17.56
CA LEU A 42 -1.18 -9.07 17.19
C LEU A 42 -1.08 -8.05 18.34
N VAL A 43 -0.61 -6.85 18.05
CA VAL A 43 -0.60 -5.71 18.97
C VAL A 43 -1.75 -4.77 18.62
N VAL A 44 -2.57 -4.45 19.61
CA VAL A 44 -3.75 -3.58 19.46
C VAL A 44 -3.71 -2.45 20.50
N PRO A 45 -4.32 -1.28 20.23
CA PRO A 45 -4.31 -0.15 21.17
C PRO A 45 -5.15 -0.42 22.42
N LYS A 46 -6.18 -1.27 22.30
CA LYS A 46 -7.09 -1.66 23.39
C LYS A 46 -7.75 -3.00 23.07
N GLU A 47 -8.42 -3.58 24.06
CA GLU A 47 -9.27 -4.76 23.85
C GLU A 47 -10.48 -4.43 22.94
N GLY A 48 -10.94 -5.42 22.17
CA GLY A 48 -12.07 -5.24 21.25
C GLY A 48 -12.21 -6.35 20.20
N ALA A 49 -12.94 -6.05 19.12
CA ALA A 49 -13.40 -7.05 18.15
C ALA A 49 -12.25 -7.78 17.43
N ILE A 50 -11.20 -7.06 16.99
CA ILE A 50 -10.04 -7.68 16.30
C ILE A 50 -9.19 -8.51 17.26
N ALA A 51 -9.00 -8.05 18.50
CA ALA A 51 -8.32 -8.82 19.53
C ALA A 51 -9.02 -10.15 19.81
N ASN A 52 -10.35 -10.12 19.99
CA ASN A 52 -11.14 -11.31 20.25
C ASN A 52 -11.11 -12.29 19.07
N ALA A 53 -11.26 -11.80 17.85
CA ALA A 53 -11.21 -12.64 16.66
C ALA A 53 -9.82 -13.24 16.42
N ALA A 54 -8.74 -12.50 16.71
CA ALA A 54 -7.38 -13.02 16.64
C ALA A 54 -7.17 -14.17 17.64
N ARG A 55 -7.58 -14.00 18.90
CA ARG A 55 -7.49 -15.06 19.93
C ARG A 55 -8.27 -16.31 19.57
N GLN A 56 -9.46 -16.16 18.98
CA GLN A 56 -10.25 -17.30 18.48
C GLN A 56 -9.52 -18.11 17.40
N HIS A 57 -8.56 -17.51 16.70
CA HIS A 57 -7.73 -18.17 15.69
C HIS A 57 -6.34 -18.56 16.22
N GLY A 58 -6.15 -18.58 17.55
CA GLY A 58 -4.87 -18.96 18.18
C GLY A 58 -3.76 -17.93 18.04
N ILE A 59 -4.08 -16.70 17.60
CA ILE A 59 -3.10 -15.60 17.50
C ILE A 59 -3.01 -14.93 18.86
N GLU A 60 -1.79 -14.81 19.38
CA GLU A 60 -1.54 -14.09 20.63
C GLU A 60 -1.85 -12.62 20.47
N VAL A 61 -2.36 -11.99 21.53
CA VAL A 61 -2.66 -10.56 21.54
C VAL A 61 -1.87 -9.86 22.64
N ARG A 62 -1.32 -8.69 22.31
CA ARG A 62 -0.78 -7.71 23.26
C ARG A 62 -1.54 -6.41 23.14
N VAL A 63 -1.84 -5.80 24.28
CA VAL A 63 -2.50 -4.48 24.31
C VAL A 63 -1.45 -3.44 24.64
N LEU A 64 -1.28 -2.49 23.73
CA LEU A 64 -0.42 -1.33 23.92
C LEU A 64 -0.99 -0.17 23.12
N ASP A 65 -1.50 0.84 23.82
CA ASP A 65 -1.95 2.08 23.20
C ASP A 65 -0.74 2.89 22.69
N ILE A 66 -0.75 3.18 21.40
CA ILE A 66 0.32 3.87 20.69
C ILE A 66 -0.32 5.02 19.90
N PRO A 67 0.14 6.27 20.11
CA PRO A 67 -0.42 7.42 19.41
C PRO A 67 -0.17 7.33 17.89
N LEU A 68 -1.17 7.78 17.14
CA LEU A 68 -1.13 7.85 15.68
C LEU A 68 -0.62 9.23 15.21
N SER A 69 -0.06 9.28 14.01
CA SER A 69 0.30 10.53 13.33
C SER A 69 -0.60 10.74 12.13
N ILE A 70 -1.51 11.71 12.23
CA ILE A 70 -2.36 12.11 11.10
C ILE A 70 -1.56 12.91 10.07
N ALA A 71 -0.47 13.57 10.48
CA ALA A 71 0.43 14.27 9.57
C ALA A 71 1.05 13.34 8.52
N MET A 72 1.26 12.05 8.84
CA MET A 72 1.71 11.04 7.87
C MET A 72 0.71 10.87 6.71
N TYR A 73 -0.59 10.81 7.02
CA TYR A 73 -1.63 10.59 6.01
C TYR A 73 -1.94 11.85 5.21
N VAL A 74 -2.07 13.00 5.88
CA VAL A 74 -2.46 14.28 5.23
C VAL A 74 -1.24 15.03 4.67
N ALA A 75 -0.03 14.53 4.89
CA ALA A 75 1.23 15.15 4.44
C ALA A 75 1.40 16.60 4.94
N MET A 76 1.34 16.77 6.27
CA MET A 76 1.41 18.09 6.92
C MET A 76 2.86 18.60 7.12
N PRO A 77 3.10 19.92 7.10
CA PRO A 77 4.44 20.52 7.27
C PRO A 77 5.14 20.22 8.60
N HIS A 78 4.37 19.95 9.65
CA HIS A 78 4.88 19.72 11.00
C HIS A 78 5.13 18.24 11.30
N LEU A 79 5.17 17.37 10.27
CA LEU A 79 5.35 15.94 10.43
C LEU A 79 6.60 15.60 11.27
N HIS A 80 7.75 16.19 10.94
CA HIS A 80 9.00 15.88 11.63
C HIS A 80 8.97 16.25 13.11
N SER A 81 8.38 17.41 13.46
CA SER A 81 8.21 17.81 14.87
C SER A 81 7.21 16.91 15.59
N GLU A 82 6.09 16.54 14.96
CA GLU A 82 5.12 15.61 15.57
C GLU A 82 5.79 14.26 15.88
N LEU A 83 6.56 13.70 14.94
CA LEU A 83 7.27 12.44 15.16
C LEU A 83 8.32 12.53 16.29
N GLN A 84 8.96 13.69 16.47
CA GLN A 84 9.88 13.91 17.58
C GLN A 84 9.13 13.91 18.92
N ASP A 85 8.02 14.64 19.00
CA ASP A 85 7.20 14.70 20.22
C ASP A 85 6.64 13.33 20.59
N LEU A 86 6.16 12.58 19.60
CA LEU A 86 5.64 11.21 19.80
C LEU A 86 6.72 10.25 20.34
N ARG A 87 7.99 10.41 19.95
CA ARG A 87 9.12 9.62 20.48
C ARG A 87 9.50 9.97 21.91
N MET A 88 9.11 11.14 22.41
CA MET A 88 9.32 11.55 23.80
C MET A 88 8.17 11.12 24.73
N SER A 89 7.12 10.49 24.19
CA SER A 89 5.97 10.04 24.96
C SER A 89 6.26 8.77 25.78
N SER A 90 5.50 8.55 26.85
CA SER A 90 5.58 7.29 27.62
C SER A 90 5.20 6.05 26.80
N ALA A 91 4.46 6.22 25.69
CA ALA A 91 4.14 5.12 24.78
C ALA A 91 5.39 4.59 24.06
N TRP A 92 6.36 5.46 23.74
CA TRP A 92 7.63 5.07 23.14
C TRP A 92 8.42 4.10 24.02
N GLU A 93 8.58 4.42 25.31
CA GLU A 93 9.32 3.58 26.26
C GLU A 93 8.66 2.20 26.42
N ARG A 94 7.33 2.17 26.55
CA ARG A 94 6.55 0.93 26.63
C ARG A 94 6.68 0.09 25.35
N LEU A 95 6.65 0.72 24.18
CA LEU A 95 6.83 0.06 22.89
C LEU A 95 8.23 -0.55 22.76
N VAL A 96 9.28 0.21 23.08
CA VAL A 96 10.67 -0.29 23.05
C VAL A 96 10.86 -1.45 24.04
N SER A 97 10.29 -1.34 25.24
CA SER A 97 10.31 -2.42 26.25
C SER A 97 9.59 -3.68 25.75
N LEU A 98 8.43 -3.52 25.13
CA LEU A 98 7.68 -4.63 24.53
C LEU A 98 8.50 -5.32 23.43
N LEU A 99 9.07 -4.57 22.49
CA LEU A 99 9.89 -5.16 21.41
C LEU A 99 11.13 -5.88 21.95
N ARG A 100 11.79 -5.34 22.98
CA ARG A 100 12.96 -5.98 23.61
C ARG A 100 12.62 -7.25 24.38
N SER A 101 11.45 -7.29 25.03
CA SER A 101 11.00 -8.46 25.79
C SER A 101 10.48 -9.55 24.87
N GLU A 102 9.71 -9.19 23.85
CA GLU A 102 9.15 -10.14 22.89
C GLU A 102 10.20 -10.68 21.90
N ARG A 103 11.27 -9.90 21.62
CA ARG A 103 12.34 -10.24 20.66
C ARG A 103 11.79 -10.78 19.32
N PRO A 104 10.92 -10.02 18.63
CA PRO A 104 10.36 -10.50 17.39
C PRO A 104 11.43 -10.62 16.30
N SER A 105 11.28 -11.63 15.45
CA SER A 105 12.07 -11.79 14.23
C SER A 105 11.70 -10.69 13.23
N TYR A 106 10.41 -10.33 13.16
CA TYR A 106 9.89 -9.32 12.24
C TYR A 106 8.83 -8.46 12.91
N VAL A 107 8.76 -7.20 12.50
CA VAL A 107 7.66 -6.29 12.84
C VAL A 107 6.91 -5.93 11.57
N TRP A 108 5.59 -6.14 11.58
CA TRP A 108 4.65 -5.71 10.55
C TRP A 108 3.84 -4.53 11.07
N VAL A 109 3.93 -3.38 10.40
CA VAL A 109 3.21 -2.17 10.76
C VAL A 109 2.11 -1.92 9.74
N ASN A 110 0.86 -1.88 10.19
CA ASN A 110 -0.29 -1.65 9.34
C ASN A 110 -0.63 -0.16 9.28
N THR A 111 -0.93 0.37 8.09
CA THR A 111 -1.29 1.78 7.78
C THR A 111 -0.13 2.77 7.89
N CYS A 112 -0.23 3.92 7.21
CA CYS A 112 0.82 4.95 7.24
C CYS A 112 0.79 5.79 8.52
N VAL A 113 -0.37 5.89 9.17
CA VAL A 113 -0.59 6.69 10.39
C VAL A 113 0.02 6.10 11.65
N HIS A 114 0.66 4.94 11.57
CA HIS A 114 1.21 4.23 12.72
C HIS A 114 2.75 4.18 12.70
N PRO A 115 3.48 5.32 12.75
CA PRO A 115 4.92 5.35 12.51
C PRO A 115 5.79 4.81 13.65
N LEU A 116 5.34 4.91 14.91
CA LEU A 116 6.19 4.58 16.06
C LEU A 116 6.69 3.12 16.10
N PRO A 117 5.86 2.08 15.85
CA PRO A 117 6.34 0.69 15.77
C PRO A 117 7.45 0.50 14.76
N ALA A 118 7.35 1.11 13.57
CA ALA A 118 8.35 0.99 12.53
C ALA A 118 9.67 1.67 12.94
N ILE A 119 9.57 2.90 13.46
CA ILE A 119 10.73 3.66 13.93
C ILE A 119 11.43 2.92 15.08
N ALA A 120 10.67 2.39 16.05
CA ALA A 120 11.21 1.66 17.20
C ALA A 120 11.87 0.34 16.78
N ALA A 121 11.22 -0.44 15.92
CA ALA A 121 11.76 -1.70 15.42
C ALA A 121 13.07 -1.50 14.67
N LYS A 122 13.12 -0.52 13.75
CA LYS A 122 14.36 -0.17 13.02
C LYS A 122 15.47 0.33 13.94
N ALA A 123 15.15 1.13 14.95
CA ALA A 123 16.14 1.58 15.94
C ALA A 123 16.74 0.42 16.76
N LEU A 124 16.00 -0.68 16.91
CA LEU A 124 16.45 -1.90 17.58
C LEU A 124 17.09 -2.92 16.62
N GLY A 125 17.23 -2.60 15.33
CA GLY A 125 17.77 -3.52 14.32
C GLY A 125 16.83 -4.67 13.94
N ILE A 126 15.54 -4.57 14.26
CA ILE A 126 14.54 -5.59 13.93
C ILE A 126 14.06 -5.36 12.48
N PRO A 127 14.11 -6.38 11.61
CA PRO A 127 13.52 -6.30 10.27
C PRO A 127 12.07 -5.81 10.29
N THR A 128 11.82 -4.73 9.56
CA THR A 128 10.54 -4.00 9.60
C THR A 128 9.85 -4.02 8.25
N ILE A 129 8.61 -4.50 8.24
CA ILE A 129 7.71 -4.49 7.09
C ILE A 129 6.66 -3.41 7.36
N TRP A 130 6.58 -2.39 6.51
CA TRP A 130 5.58 -1.35 6.64
C TRP A 130 4.53 -1.49 5.54
N ALA A 131 3.32 -1.88 5.92
CA ALA A 131 2.22 -2.16 5.01
C ALA A 131 1.19 -1.02 4.98
N LEU A 132 0.93 -0.52 3.78
CA LEU A 132 0.05 0.62 3.52
C LEU A 132 -1.30 0.13 2.98
N MET A 133 -2.39 0.58 3.61
CA MET A 133 -3.77 0.24 3.25
C MET A 133 -4.47 1.39 2.52
N GLU A 134 -3.82 2.55 2.50
CA GLU A 134 -4.33 3.83 2.03
C GLU A 134 -3.21 4.62 1.35
N THR A 135 -3.59 5.44 0.37
CA THR A 135 -2.64 6.34 -0.29
C THR A 135 -2.41 7.56 0.60
N ILE A 136 -1.14 7.87 0.88
CA ILE A 136 -0.76 9.15 1.48
C ILE A 136 -1.30 10.27 0.58
N MET A 137 -2.06 11.20 1.17
CA MET A 137 -2.76 12.25 0.42
C MET A 137 -1.79 13.12 -0.37
N ASP A 138 -2.28 13.63 -1.48
CA ASP A 138 -1.57 14.67 -2.24
C ASP A 138 -1.38 15.93 -1.39
N GLY A 139 -0.14 16.40 -1.31
CA GLY A 139 0.25 17.56 -0.52
C GLY A 139 1.72 17.88 -0.70
N SER A 140 2.13 19.09 -0.31
CA SER A 140 3.51 19.56 -0.50
C SER A 140 4.55 18.75 0.29
N HIS A 141 4.15 18.00 1.33
CA HIS A 141 5.04 17.17 2.13
C HIS A 141 4.81 15.67 1.90
N ARG A 142 4.10 15.28 0.82
CA ARG A 142 3.84 13.87 0.49
C ARG A 142 5.14 13.08 0.34
N HIS A 143 6.14 13.70 -0.29
CA HIS A 143 7.48 13.13 -0.43
C HIS A 143 8.17 12.91 0.93
N GLU A 144 8.01 13.81 1.88
CA GLU A 144 8.59 13.67 3.22
C GLU A 144 7.96 12.50 3.99
N ALA A 145 6.63 12.38 3.94
CA ALA A 145 5.92 11.24 4.54
C ALA A 145 6.34 9.91 3.93
N ALA A 146 6.46 9.84 2.59
CA ALA A 146 6.98 8.65 1.89
C ALA A 146 8.43 8.34 2.30
N ARG A 147 9.28 9.35 2.46
CA ARG A 147 10.66 9.19 2.92
C ARG A 147 10.75 8.67 4.35
N VAL A 148 9.85 9.07 5.25
CA VAL A 148 9.78 8.50 6.61
C VAL A 148 9.47 7.00 6.53
N VAL A 149 8.50 6.60 5.72
CA VAL A 149 8.19 5.18 5.50
C VAL A 149 9.38 4.43 4.93
N ASP A 150 10.04 4.99 3.92
CA ASP A 150 11.23 4.40 3.31
C ASP A 150 12.36 4.23 4.35
N LEU A 151 12.75 5.27 5.06
CA LEU A 151 13.85 5.20 6.03
C LEU A 151 13.61 4.18 7.15
N HIS A 152 12.35 3.99 7.53
CA HIS A 152 11.97 3.13 8.65
C HIS A 152 11.36 1.78 8.24
N SER A 153 11.69 1.28 7.05
CA SER A 153 11.28 -0.05 6.60
C SER A 153 12.42 -0.80 5.89
N ASP A 154 12.38 -2.13 5.96
CA ASP A 154 13.19 -3.04 5.13
C ASP A 154 12.39 -3.52 3.91
N ARG A 155 11.06 -3.59 4.06
CA ARG A 155 10.09 -3.85 2.99
C ARG A 155 8.90 -2.91 3.15
N ILE A 156 8.43 -2.37 2.03
CA ILE A 156 7.19 -1.59 1.97
C ILE A 156 6.16 -2.42 1.22
N VAL A 157 5.04 -2.71 1.87
CA VAL A 157 3.94 -3.44 1.26
C VAL A 157 2.82 -2.45 0.96
N GLY A 158 2.20 -2.55 -0.21
CA GLY A 158 0.98 -1.83 -0.51
C GLY A 158 -0.09 -2.75 -1.05
N ILE A 159 -1.34 -2.47 -0.71
CA ILE A 159 -2.47 -3.27 -1.18
C ILE A 159 -2.76 -3.11 -2.69
N SER A 160 -2.18 -2.10 -3.33
CA SER A 160 -2.29 -1.81 -4.77
C SER A 160 -1.12 -0.99 -5.27
N ARG A 161 -0.99 -0.83 -6.59
CA ARG A 161 -0.03 0.11 -7.19
C ARG A 161 -0.40 1.56 -6.89
N THR A 162 -1.69 1.87 -6.80
CA THR A 162 -2.22 3.19 -6.41
C THR A 162 -1.69 3.61 -5.05
N VAL A 163 -1.77 2.70 -4.06
CA VAL A 163 -1.28 2.96 -2.70
C VAL A 163 0.24 3.15 -2.67
N LEU A 164 0.96 2.42 -3.53
CA LEU A 164 2.41 2.54 -3.68
C LEU A 164 2.87 3.71 -4.56
N SER A 165 1.95 4.45 -5.19
CA SER A 165 2.31 5.59 -6.04
C SER A 165 3.21 6.65 -5.40
N PRO A 166 3.15 6.96 -4.08
CA PRO A 166 4.12 7.87 -3.46
C PRO A 166 5.58 7.38 -3.50
N PHE A 167 5.80 6.10 -3.75
CA PHE A 167 7.11 5.43 -3.71
C PHE A 167 7.69 5.18 -5.11
N ASN A 168 7.06 5.71 -6.16
CA ASN A 168 7.60 5.72 -7.52
C ASN A 168 8.69 6.80 -7.71
N ASP A 169 9.01 7.55 -6.65
CA ASP A 169 10.07 8.54 -6.67
C ASP A 169 11.45 7.86 -6.84
N PRO A 170 12.26 8.27 -7.84
CA PRO A 170 13.60 7.72 -8.07
C PRO A 170 14.56 7.86 -6.88
N ASP A 171 14.29 8.79 -5.95
CA ASP A 171 15.14 9.03 -4.77
C ASP A 171 14.84 8.04 -3.61
N LEU A 172 13.84 7.16 -3.74
CA LEU A 172 13.44 6.19 -2.71
C LEU A 172 13.96 4.77 -3.01
N SER A 173 14.04 3.93 -1.98
CA SER A 173 14.85 2.70 -2.00
C SER A 173 14.26 1.51 -2.80
N HIS A 174 13.31 1.71 -3.72
CA HIS A 174 12.67 0.69 -4.58
C HIS A 174 12.42 -0.69 -3.91
N LYS A 175 11.99 -0.68 -2.65
CA LYS A 175 11.78 -1.87 -1.81
C LYS A 175 10.29 -2.18 -1.60
N THR A 176 9.50 -1.83 -2.59
CA THR A 176 8.05 -1.96 -2.56
C THR A 176 7.60 -3.32 -3.08
N THR A 177 6.50 -3.83 -2.55
CA THR A 177 5.84 -5.05 -3.03
C THR A 177 4.34 -4.85 -2.93
N VAL A 178 3.62 -5.21 -4.00
CA VAL A 178 2.16 -5.28 -3.94
C VAL A 178 1.79 -6.62 -3.31
N LEU A 179 1.00 -6.57 -2.25
CA LEU A 179 0.34 -7.76 -1.70
C LEU A 179 -1.15 -7.45 -1.66
N SER A 180 -1.90 -7.97 -2.64
CA SER A 180 -3.29 -7.59 -2.82
C SER A 180 -4.19 -8.19 -1.73
N PRO A 181 -5.26 -7.47 -1.32
CA PRO A 181 -6.33 -8.03 -0.51
C PRO A 181 -6.93 -9.28 -1.17
N PHE A 182 -7.39 -10.19 -0.33
CA PHE A 182 -8.05 -11.40 -0.78
C PHE A 182 -9.39 -11.60 -0.10
N LEU A 183 -10.23 -12.44 -0.72
CA LEU A 183 -11.44 -12.95 -0.11
C LEU A 183 -11.45 -14.47 -0.19
N ASN A 184 -11.80 -15.12 0.91
CA ASN A 184 -12.09 -16.53 0.92
C ASN A 184 -13.55 -16.75 0.47
N ARG A 185 -13.73 -17.33 -0.72
CA ARG A 185 -15.07 -17.54 -1.30
C ARG A 185 -15.96 -18.42 -0.42
N ASP A 186 -15.38 -19.39 0.27
CA ASP A 186 -16.15 -20.32 1.12
C ASP A 186 -16.70 -19.61 2.36
N GLU A 187 -15.97 -18.62 2.89
CA GLU A 187 -16.42 -17.75 3.99
C GLU A 187 -17.56 -16.81 3.56
N LEU A 188 -17.78 -16.62 2.26
CA LEU A 188 -18.92 -15.86 1.75
C LEU A 188 -20.23 -16.68 1.73
N LEU A 189 -20.19 -17.96 2.10
CA LEU A 189 -21.35 -18.86 2.21
C LEU A 189 -22.20 -18.95 0.93
N PRO A 190 -21.62 -19.37 -0.21
CA PRO A 190 -22.29 -19.41 -1.52
C PRO A 190 -23.62 -20.16 -1.52
N ASP A 191 -23.73 -21.25 -0.77
CA ASP A 191 -24.96 -22.05 -0.65
C ASP A 191 -26.13 -21.26 -0.06
N SER A 192 -25.86 -20.19 0.68
CA SER A 192 -26.88 -19.33 1.29
C SER A 192 -27.35 -18.20 0.38
N TRP A 193 -26.67 -17.92 -0.75
CA TRP A 193 -26.90 -16.71 -1.54
C TRP A 193 -28.31 -16.64 -2.13
N ALA A 194 -28.82 -17.74 -2.69
CA ALA A 194 -30.17 -17.78 -3.26
C ALA A 194 -31.24 -17.51 -2.19
N PHE A 195 -31.09 -18.12 -1.02
CA PHE A 195 -31.99 -17.89 0.11
C PHE A 195 -31.93 -16.44 0.61
N ASN A 196 -30.71 -15.91 0.81
CA ASN A 196 -30.50 -14.54 1.29
C ASN A 196 -31.04 -13.50 0.32
N ARG A 197 -30.84 -13.71 -0.99
CA ARG A 197 -31.43 -12.88 -2.04
C ARG A 197 -32.95 -12.80 -1.90
N LEU A 198 -33.63 -13.94 -1.85
CA LEU A 198 -35.09 -14.00 -1.74
C LEU A 198 -35.58 -13.34 -0.44
N ARG A 199 -34.94 -13.66 0.68
CA ARG A 199 -35.28 -13.12 2.00
C ARG A 199 -35.16 -11.60 2.03
N HIS A 200 -34.03 -11.07 1.57
CA HIS A 200 -33.76 -9.63 1.63
C HIS A 200 -34.63 -8.84 0.64
N ARG A 201 -34.87 -9.38 -0.56
CA ARG A 201 -35.81 -8.75 -1.51
C ARG A 201 -37.23 -8.70 -0.97
N ARG A 202 -37.71 -9.79 -0.36
CA ARG A 202 -39.05 -9.85 0.25
C ARG A 202 -39.22 -8.85 1.39
N SER A 203 -38.19 -8.58 2.19
CA SER A 203 -38.29 -7.56 3.25
C SER A 203 -38.53 -6.14 2.73
N HIS A 204 -38.32 -5.91 1.42
CA HIS A 204 -38.61 -4.65 0.74
C HIS A 204 -39.79 -4.75 -0.25
N GLY A 205 -40.53 -5.86 -0.25
CA GLY A 205 -41.62 -6.09 -1.21
C GLY A 205 -41.15 -6.35 -2.65
N TRP A 206 -39.88 -6.72 -2.85
CA TRP A 206 -39.32 -7.01 -4.15
C TRP A 206 -39.36 -8.50 -4.46
N GLY A 207 -39.76 -8.87 -5.68
CA GLY A 207 -39.60 -10.22 -6.26
C GLY A 207 -38.50 -10.30 -7.32
N GLU A 208 -38.32 -11.48 -7.92
CA GLU A 208 -37.27 -11.77 -8.90
C GLU A 208 -37.42 -11.04 -10.24
N GLN A 209 -38.61 -10.53 -10.54
CA GLN A 209 -38.83 -9.66 -11.70
C GLN A 209 -38.11 -8.30 -11.57
N HIS A 210 -37.66 -7.92 -10.37
CA HIS A 210 -36.98 -6.66 -10.13
C HIS A 210 -35.47 -6.76 -10.35
N ARG A 211 -34.91 -5.62 -10.77
CA ARG A 211 -33.49 -5.44 -11.09
C ARG A 211 -32.91 -4.49 -10.05
N VAL A 212 -32.11 -5.01 -9.13
CA VAL A 212 -31.62 -4.26 -7.98
C VAL A 212 -30.21 -3.76 -8.27
N ALA A 213 -30.06 -2.45 -8.45
CA ALA A 213 -28.76 -1.80 -8.47
C ALA A 213 -28.35 -1.40 -7.05
N GLY A 214 -27.16 -1.80 -6.64
CA GLY A 214 -26.67 -1.64 -5.28
C GLY A 214 -25.53 -0.64 -5.17
N TYR A 215 -25.63 0.21 -4.14
CA TYR A 215 -24.56 1.03 -3.62
C TYR A 215 -24.19 0.53 -2.23
N ILE A 216 -22.91 0.33 -1.96
CA ILE A 216 -22.43 -0.15 -0.66
C ILE A 216 -21.15 0.57 -0.22
N ALA A 217 -21.18 1.08 1.00
CA ALA A 217 -20.03 1.67 1.69
C ALA A 217 -20.16 1.44 3.20
N SER A 218 -19.04 1.32 3.92
CA SER A 218 -19.08 1.26 5.39
C SER A 218 -19.64 2.57 5.99
N THR A 219 -19.15 3.69 5.47
CA THR A 219 -19.55 5.06 5.84
C THR A 219 -19.97 5.83 4.59
N ILE A 220 -21.05 6.59 4.69
CA ILE A 220 -21.59 7.41 3.61
C ILE A 220 -21.30 8.89 3.89
N TYR A 221 -20.55 9.49 2.99
CA TYR A 221 -20.20 10.92 2.93
C TYR A 221 -19.99 11.32 1.45
N PRO A 222 -19.97 12.61 1.10
CA PRO A 222 -20.01 13.07 -0.29
C PRO A 222 -19.07 12.36 -1.26
N ASN A 223 -17.79 12.19 -0.89
CA ASN A 223 -16.82 11.61 -1.80
C ASN A 223 -16.97 10.10 -2.04
N LYS A 224 -17.85 9.41 -1.31
CA LYS A 224 -18.21 8.02 -1.60
C LYS A 224 -19.27 7.90 -2.70
N GLY A 225 -19.79 9.02 -3.20
CA GLY A 225 -20.49 9.05 -4.48
C GLY A 225 -21.98 8.66 -4.45
N LEU A 226 -22.64 8.67 -3.30
CA LEU A 226 -24.06 8.26 -3.22
C LEU A 226 -24.95 9.16 -4.08
N LYS A 227 -24.68 10.46 -4.12
CA LYS A 227 -25.41 11.40 -4.97
C LYS A 227 -25.26 11.06 -6.45
N GLU A 228 -24.04 10.72 -6.89
CA GLU A 228 -23.70 10.32 -8.26
C GLU A 228 -24.39 9.00 -8.62
N PHE A 229 -24.43 8.03 -7.69
CA PHE A 229 -25.21 6.81 -7.84
C PHE A 229 -26.70 7.11 -8.10
N LEU A 230 -27.31 7.97 -7.28
CA LEU A 230 -28.71 8.33 -7.41
C LEU A 230 -28.99 9.08 -8.70
N GLN A 231 -28.16 10.08 -9.03
CA GLN A 231 -28.30 10.85 -10.27
C GLN A 231 -28.17 9.96 -11.51
N ALA A 232 -27.28 8.97 -11.48
CA ALA A 232 -27.11 8.04 -12.58
C ALA A 232 -28.30 7.08 -12.76
N LEU A 233 -28.93 6.60 -11.66
CA LEU A 233 -29.90 5.51 -11.73
C LEU A 233 -31.37 5.90 -11.54
N LEU A 234 -31.69 7.06 -10.97
CA LEU A 234 -33.07 7.55 -10.88
C LEU A 234 -33.75 7.67 -12.26
N PRO A 235 -33.09 8.15 -13.34
CA PRO A 235 -33.71 8.16 -14.67
C PRO A 235 -34.06 6.76 -15.20
N THR A 236 -33.17 5.78 -15.00
CA THR A 236 -33.42 4.38 -15.37
C THR A 236 -34.56 3.79 -14.53
N ALA A 237 -34.57 4.07 -13.23
CA ALA A 237 -35.64 3.64 -12.35
C ALA A 237 -37.00 4.30 -12.66
N ALA A 238 -37.02 5.52 -13.20
CA ALA A 238 -38.24 6.19 -13.63
C ALA A 238 -38.81 5.55 -14.92
N SER A 239 -37.93 5.18 -15.85
CA SER A 239 -38.30 4.61 -17.16
C SER A 239 -38.60 3.11 -17.14
N ASP A 240 -38.03 2.35 -16.19
CA ASP A 240 -38.33 0.93 -15.99
C ASP A 240 -38.84 0.67 -14.56
N SER A 241 -40.14 0.33 -14.45
CA SER A 241 -40.81 0.05 -13.18
C SER A 241 -40.27 -1.17 -12.43
N ARG A 242 -39.37 -1.95 -13.05
CA ARG A 242 -38.73 -3.13 -12.46
C ARG A 242 -37.42 -2.79 -11.75
N VAL A 243 -36.82 -1.64 -12.02
CA VAL A 243 -35.53 -1.24 -11.41
C VAL A 243 -35.73 -0.77 -9.97
N ARG A 244 -34.85 -1.22 -9.07
CA ARG A 244 -34.82 -0.90 -7.64
C ARG A 244 -33.42 -0.48 -7.24
N LEU A 245 -33.31 0.42 -6.27
CA LEU A 245 -32.04 0.90 -5.76
C LEU A 245 -31.87 0.46 -4.31
N LEU A 246 -30.73 -0.14 -4.00
CA LEU A 246 -30.39 -0.59 -2.64
C LEU A 246 -29.15 0.20 -2.18
N VAL A 247 -29.32 1.01 -1.14
CA VAL A 247 -28.25 1.82 -0.54
C VAL A 247 -27.89 1.23 0.81
N VAL A 248 -26.62 0.87 0.99
CA VAL A 248 -26.12 0.18 2.18
C VAL A 248 -24.95 0.96 2.78
N GLY A 249 -25.07 1.35 4.05
CA GLY A 249 -24.00 2.01 4.78
C GLY A 249 -24.48 2.91 5.92
N ASN A 250 -23.55 3.39 6.74
CA ASN A 250 -23.87 4.33 7.81
C ASN A 250 -23.54 5.78 7.38
N PRO A 251 -24.52 6.71 7.34
CA PRO A 251 -24.22 8.12 7.11
C PRO A 251 -23.36 8.68 8.24
N THR A 252 -22.37 9.48 7.88
CA THR A 252 -21.56 10.30 8.81
C THR A 252 -21.79 11.80 8.60
N ASP A 253 -22.65 12.15 7.64
CA ASP A 253 -23.04 13.50 7.25
C ASP A 253 -24.57 13.48 7.02
N ASP A 254 -25.31 14.00 7.99
CA ASP A 254 -26.77 13.97 7.99
C ASP A 254 -27.38 14.92 6.94
N ASP A 255 -26.74 16.07 6.70
CA ASP A 255 -27.19 17.05 5.70
C ASP A 255 -27.05 16.48 4.28
N TYR A 256 -25.92 15.83 4.00
CA TYR A 256 -25.72 15.12 2.74
C TYR A 256 -26.72 13.97 2.56
N MET A 257 -27.01 13.24 3.63
CA MET A 257 -28.00 12.16 3.59
C MET A 257 -29.42 12.69 3.33
N LEU A 258 -29.78 13.83 3.93
CA LEU A 258 -31.04 14.50 3.68
C LEU A 258 -31.16 14.96 2.22
N GLU A 259 -30.10 15.53 1.65
CA GLU A 259 -30.04 15.90 0.24
C GLU A 259 -30.30 14.68 -0.66
N CYS A 260 -29.64 13.55 -0.39
CA CYS A 260 -29.80 12.31 -1.16
C CYS A 260 -31.24 11.78 -1.10
N LYS A 261 -31.87 11.78 0.08
CA LYS A 261 -33.28 11.37 0.24
C LYS A 261 -34.23 12.32 -0.48
N GLU A 262 -33.95 13.62 -0.46
CA GLU A 262 -34.76 14.63 -1.14
C GLU A 262 -34.70 14.49 -2.67
N LEU A 263 -33.54 14.09 -3.23
CA LEU A 263 -33.43 13.74 -4.65
C LEU A 263 -34.38 12.59 -5.02
N VAL A 264 -34.40 11.52 -4.22
CA VAL A 264 -35.29 10.37 -4.43
C VAL A 264 -36.77 10.78 -4.30
N ARG A 265 -37.10 11.63 -3.31
CA ARG A 265 -38.46 12.14 -3.08
C ARG A 265 -38.95 12.98 -4.26
N LYS A 266 -38.12 13.91 -4.74
CA LYS A 266 -38.43 14.77 -5.91
C LYS A 266 -38.62 13.96 -7.20
N ALA A 267 -37.92 12.83 -7.33
CA ALA A 267 -38.11 11.92 -8.45
C ALA A 267 -39.40 11.07 -8.35
N GLY A 268 -40.08 11.06 -7.19
CA GLY A 268 -41.28 10.25 -6.98
C GLY A 268 -41.01 8.75 -6.88
N LEU A 269 -39.79 8.34 -6.49
CA LEU A 269 -39.32 6.94 -6.51
C LEU A 269 -38.99 6.39 -5.10
N SER A 270 -39.58 6.98 -4.05
CA SER A 270 -39.26 6.61 -2.66
C SER A 270 -39.59 5.16 -2.32
N ASP A 271 -40.59 4.56 -2.99
CA ASP A 271 -40.98 3.16 -2.88
C ASP A 271 -40.00 2.19 -3.58
N ARG A 272 -39.10 2.72 -4.43
CA ARG A 272 -38.13 1.93 -5.20
C ARG A 272 -36.71 1.97 -4.64
N VAL A 273 -36.49 2.72 -3.56
CA VAL A 273 -35.17 2.86 -2.91
C VAL A 273 -35.24 2.29 -1.50
N ALA A 274 -34.44 1.26 -1.23
CA ALA A 274 -34.24 0.76 0.13
C ALA A 274 -32.95 1.33 0.73
N TRP A 275 -33.06 1.78 1.98
CA TRP A 275 -31.95 2.30 2.78
C TRP A 275 -31.66 1.29 3.89
N VAL A 276 -30.51 0.64 3.83
CA VAL A 276 -30.05 -0.33 4.82
C VAL A 276 -28.85 0.27 5.52
N ARG A 277 -28.83 0.17 6.86
CA ARG A 277 -27.65 0.57 7.64
C ARG A 277 -26.48 -0.36 7.32
N PHE A 278 -25.33 -0.11 7.93
CA PHE A 278 -24.18 -0.98 7.77
C PHE A 278 -24.52 -2.47 7.98
N ALA A 279 -24.06 -3.29 7.03
CA ALA A 279 -24.22 -4.74 7.08
C ALA A 279 -22.88 -5.39 7.43
N GLU A 280 -22.79 -5.97 8.62
CA GLU A 280 -21.60 -6.70 9.08
C GLU A 280 -21.33 -7.94 8.22
N ARG A 281 -22.39 -8.56 7.72
CA ARG A 281 -22.38 -9.81 6.96
C ARG A 281 -22.83 -9.55 5.52
N ILE A 282 -21.85 -9.39 4.65
CA ILE A 282 -22.01 -8.98 3.26
C ILE A 282 -22.77 -10.02 2.41
N GLU A 283 -22.75 -11.28 2.83
CA GLU A 283 -23.48 -12.40 2.24
C GLU A 283 -25.01 -12.30 2.39
N TYR A 284 -25.50 -11.40 3.23
CA TYR A 284 -26.93 -11.08 3.32
C TYR A 284 -27.38 -10.01 2.33
N VAL A 285 -26.44 -9.22 1.82
CA VAL A 285 -26.72 -7.98 1.08
C VAL A 285 -26.40 -8.11 -0.40
N TYR A 286 -25.16 -8.49 -0.74
CA TYR A 286 -24.75 -8.62 -2.14
C TYR A 286 -25.65 -9.56 -2.95
N PRO A 287 -26.13 -10.71 -2.44
CA PRO A 287 -27.00 -11.57 -3.22
C PRO A 287 -28.31 -10.91 -3.68
N ALA A 288 -28.81 -9.92 -2.94
CA ALA A 288 -30.01 -9.17 -3.28
C ALA A 288 -29.81 -8.26 -4.51
N MET A 289 -28.58 -7.85 -4.79
CA MET A 289 -28.19 -7.01 -5.91
C MET A 289 -28.04 -7.81 -7.20
N ASP A 290 -28.28 -7.16 -8.34
CA ASP A 290 -27.96 -7.67 -9.69
C ASP A 290 -26.81 -6.90 -10.33
N LEU A 291 -26.66 -5.64 -9.96
CA LEU A 291 -25.61 -4.72 -10.40
C LEU A 291 -25.05 -4.02 -9.16
N VAL A 292 -23.73 -3.92 -9.05
CA VAL A 292 -23.06 -3.11 -8.02
C VAL A 292 -22.49 -1.87 -8.69
N VAL A 293 -22.71 -0.71 -8.09
CA VAL A 293 -22.20 0.56 -8.60
C VAL A 293 -21.32 1.22 -7.54
N VAL A 294 -20.07 1.49 -7.88
CA VAL A 294 -19.07 2.08 -6.98
C VAL A 294 -18.57 3.42 -7.55
N PRO A 295 -19.33 4.51 -7.38
CA PRO A 295 -19.00 5.82 -7.96
C PRO A 295 -18.11 6.65 -7.03
N SER A 296 -17.05 6.05 -6.48
CA SER A 296 -16.17 6.75 -5.54
C SER A 296 -15.41 7.90 -6.23
N LEU A 297 -15.44 9.09 -5.62
CA LEU A 297 -14.75 10.28 -6.08
C LEU A 297 -13.33 10.42 -5.49
N VAL A 298 -13.03 9.67 -4.43
CA VAL A 298 -11.67 9.58 -3.86
C VAL A 298 -10.92 8.43 -4.51
N ALA A 299 -9.59 8.55 -4.62
CA ALA A 299 -8.76 7.42 -5.00
C ALA A 299 -8.90 6.31 -3.94
N GLU A 300 -9.61 5.24 -4.28
CA GLU A 300 -9.75 4.08 -3.39
C GLU A 300 -8.39 3.39 -3.27
N GLY A 301 -8.04 2.92 -2.06
CA GLY A 301 -6.79 2.18 -1.85
C GLY A 301 -6.75 0.88 -2.67
N PHE A 302 -7.87 0.17 -2.76
CA PHE A 302 -7.98 -1.04 -3.57
C PHE A 302 -9.33 -1.14 -4.28
N GLY A 303 -10.45 -0.94 -3.57
CA GLY A 303 -11.79 -1.09 -4.15
C GLY A 303 -12.50 -2.35 -3.68
N MET A 304 -12.46 -2.63 -2.37
CA MET A 304 -13.05 -3.84 -1.78
C MET A 304 -14.53 -4.03 -2.14
N ALA A 305 -15.33 -2.96 -2.20
CA ALA A 305 -16.74 -3.07 -2.57
C ALA A 305 -16.95 -3.62 -4.00
N ALA A 306 -16.05 -3.28 -4.93
CA ALA A 306 -16.04 -3.81 -6.29
C ALA A 306 -15.59 -5.27 -6.30
N LEU A 307 -14.48 -5.60 -5.61
CA LEU A 307 -14.01 -6.99 -5.50
C LEU A 307 -15.08 -7.90 -4.89
N GLU A 308 -15.70 -7.49 -3.78
CA GLU A 308 -16.80 -8.21 -3.12
C GLU A 308 -17.95 -8.42 -4.13
N GLY A 309 -18.41 -7.36 -4.81
CA GLY A 309 -19.43 -7.47 -5.86
C GLY A 309 -19.09 -8.49 -6.95
N MET A 310 -17.84 -8.47 -7.44
CA MET A 310 -17.36 -9.45 -8.42
C MET A 310 -17.36 -10.87 -7.85
N MET A 311 -16.90 -11.09 -6.61
CA MET A 311 -16.90 -12.41 -5.95
C MET A 311 -18.30 -12.99 -5.79
N PHE A 312 -19.31 -12.14 -5.53
CA PHE A 312 -20.73 -12.52 -5.51
C PHE A 312 -21.35 -12.73 -6.90
N GLY A 313 -20.54 -12.68 -7.98
CA GLY A 313 -21.01 -12.88 -9.35
C GLY A 313 -21.86 -11.73 -9.87
N LYS A 314 -21.64 -10.51 -9.39
CA LYS A 314 -22.36 -9.32 -9.84
C LYS A 314 -21.56 -8.60 -10.90
N ALA A 315 -22.26 -8.04 -11.89
CA ALA A 315 -21.65 -7.01 -12.72
C ALA A 315 -21.35 -5.80 -11.83
N VAL A 316 -20.19 -5.18 -12.04
CA VAL A 316 -19.74 -4.02 -11.28
C VAL A 316 -19.45 -2.89 -12.25
N VAL A 317 -19.99 -1.71 -11.96
CA VAL A 317 -19.69 -0.48 -12.68
C VAL A 317 -19.10 0.51 -11.68
N SER A 318 -18.00 1.16 -12.03
CA SER A 318 -17.36 2.10 -11.11
C SER A 318 -16.77 3.31 -11.83
N PHE A 319 -16.47 4.35 -11.06
CA PHE A 319 -15.54 5.37 -11.53
C PHE A 319 -14.10 4.85 -11.58
N ALA A 320 -13.30 5.41 -12.49
CA ALA A 320 -11.87 5.22 -12.63
C ALA A 320 -11.13 5.94 -11.48
N SER A 321 -11.18 5.35 -10.29
CA SER A 321 -10.66 5.97 -9.08
C SER A 321 -9.73 5.07 -8.28
N GLY A 322 -8.43 5.32 -8.38
CA GLY A 322 -7.40 4.59 -7.66
C GLY A 322 -7.44 3.09 -7.96
N GLY A 323 -7.44 2.28 -6.91
CA GLY A 323 -7.48 0.81 -7.02
C GLY A 323 -8.69 0.26 -7.77
N LEU A 324 -9.81 0.99 -7.86
CA LEU A 324 -10.95 0.57 -8.68
C LEU A 324 -10.55 0.37 -10.15
N ALA A 325 -9.71 1.25 -10.69
CA ALA A 325 -9.20 1.12 -12.05
C ALA A 325 -8.33 -0.14 -12.19
N GLU A 326 -7.45 -0.40 -11.23
CA GLU A 326 -6.57 -1.58 -11.23
C GLU A 326 -7.35 -2.89 -11.16
N ILE A 327 -8.39 -2.99 -10.32
CA ILE A 327 -9.20 -4.20 -10.22
C ILE A 327 -10.00 -4.43 -11.51
N HIS A 328 -10.60 -3.38 -12.08
CA HIS A 328 -11.33 -3.49 -13.34
C HIS A 328 -10.41 -3.92 -14.48
N GLU A 329 -9.21 -3.37 -14.57
CA GLU A 329 -8.20 -3.78 -15.55
C GLU A 329 -7.77 -5.23 -15.34
N ALA A 330 -7.34 -5.59 -14.12
CA ALA A 330 -6.86 -6.94 -13.80
C ALA A 330 -7.92 -8.04 -14.03
N THR A 331 -9.21 -7.70 -13.83
CA THR A 331 -10.33 -8.63 -14.02
C THR A 331 -10.94 -8.61 -15.43
N ASN A 332 -10.34 -7.87 -16.38
CA ASN A 332 -10.84 -7.70 -17.75
C ASN A 332 -12.28 -7.12 -17.80
N ASN A 333 -12.52 -6.08 -17.01
CA ASN A 333 -13.78 -5.35 -16.86
C ASN A 333 -13.64 -3.84 -17.12
N GLY A 334 -12.65 -3.43 -17.93
CA GLY A 334 -12.42 -2.04 -18.31
C GLY A 334 -13.62 -1.36 -18.98
N ASP A 335 -14.46 -2.11 -19.71
CA ASP A 335 -15.70 -1.60 -20.33
C ASP A 335 -16.75 -1.09 -19.32
N TYR A 336 -16.59 -1.45 -18.04
CA TYR A 336 -17.48 -1.05 -16.95
C TYR A 336 -16.82 -0.02 -16.02
N LEU A 337 -15.68 0.52 -16.44
CA LEU A 337 -14.96 1.59 -15.77
C LEU A 337 -15.26 2.91 -16.48
N VAL A 338 -15.81 3.87 -15.75
CA VAL A 338 -16.23 5.17 -16.27
C VAL A 338 -15.30 6.27 -15.74
N GLU A 339 -15.11 7.35 -16.49
CA GLU A 339 -14.33 8.49 -16.00
C GLU A 339 -14.88 9.02 -14.66
N ARG A 340 -13.98 9.42 -13.77
CA ARG A 340 -14.36 9.87 -12.43
C ARG A 340 -15.21 11.14 -12.51
N GLY A 341 -16.42 11.08 -11.95
CA GLY A 341 -17.38 12.19 -11.98
C GLY A 341 -18.25 12.26 -13.23
N ASP A 342 -18.04 11.38 -14.22
CA ASP A 342 -18.91 11.26 -15.39
C ASP A 342 -20.19 10.47 -15.04
N VAL A 343 -21.15 11.18 -14.45
CA VAL A 343 -22.46 10.62 -14.05
C VAL A 343 -23.26 10.15 -15.26
N GLU A 344 -23.11 10.78 -16.43
CA GLU A 344 -23.82 10.39 -17.66
C GLU A 344 -23.28 9.07 -18.21
N GLY A 345 -21.96 8.93 -18.29
CA GLY A 345 -21.30 7.66 -18.63
C GLY A 345 -21.68 6.56 -17.66
N LEU A 346 -21.73 6.86 -16.36
CA LEU A 346 -22.14 5.91 -15.32
C LEU A 346 -23.58 5.43 -15.55
N SER A 347 -24.49 6.35 -15.82
CA SER A 347 -25.90 6.07 -16.14
C SER A 347 -26.01 5.17 -17.37
N LYS A 348 -25.30 5.51 -18.46
CA LYS A 348 -25.34 4.77 -19.72
C LYS A 348 -24.89 3.32 -19.56
N VAL A 349 -23.76 3.10 -18.91
CA VAL A 349 -23.22 1.75 -18.69
C VAL A 349 -24.12 0.94 -17.76
N ALA A 350 -24.57 1.53 -16.64
CA ALA A 350 -25.44 0.86 -15.70
C ALA A 350 -26.81 0.52 -16.30
N ALA A 351 -27.42 1.45 -17.05
CA ALA A 351 -28.69 1.23 -17.74
C ALA A 351 -28.61 0.09 -18.75
N ALA A 352 -27.54 0.04 -19.55
CA ALA A 352 -27.32 -1.04 -20.51
C ALA A 352 -27.27 -2.43 -19.84
N LEU A 353 -26.67 -2.53 -18.65
CA LEU A 353 -26.65 -3.78 -17.87
C LEU A 353 -27.99 -4.08 -17.20
N LEU A 354 -28.74 -3.08 -16.76
CA LEU A 354 -30.05 -3.28 -16.13
C LEU A 354 -31.12 -3.69 -17.16
N GLN A 355 -30.95 -3.34 -18.42
CA GLN A 355 -31.86 -3.66 -19.52
C GLN A 355 -31.61 -5.03 -20.16
N ASP A 356 -30.39 -5.57 -20.03
CA ASP A 356 -29.96 -6.83 -20.63
C ASP A 356 -29.55 -7.84 -19.54
N ASP A 357 -30.49 -8.71 -19.17
CA ASP A 357 -30.31 -9.72 -18.11
C ASP A 357 -29.21 -10.72 -18.48
N GLU A 358 -29.15 -11.18 -19.74
CA GLU A 358 -28.15 -12.15 -20.21
C GLU A 358 -26.74 -11.56 -20.17
N LYS A 359 -26.56 -10.35 -20.70
CA LYS A 359 -25.27 -9.65 -20.66
C LYS A 359 -24.81 -9.41 -19.23
N ARG A 360 -25.69 -8.92 -18.36
CA ARG A 360 -25.36 -8.65 -16.95
C ARG A 360 -24.90 -9.90 -16.22
N GLU A 361 -25.60 -11.02 -16.40
CA GLU A 361 -25.21 -12.30 -15.81
C GLU A 361 -23.91 -12.85 -16.39
N ALA A 362 -23.71 -12.75 -17.72
CA ALA A 362 -22.47 -13.17 -18.36
C ALA A 362 -21.26 -12.39 -17.84
N VAL A 363 -21.41 -11.08 -17.65
CA VAL A 363 -20.40 -10.22 -17.01
C VAL A 363 -20.16 -10.66 -15.58
N GLY A 364 -21.21 -10.81 -14.77
CA GLY A 364 -21.08 -11.24 -13.38
C GLY A 364 -20.37 -12.59 -13.22
N ARG A 365 -20.71 -13.59 -14.04
CA ARG A 365 -20.05 -14.92 -14.04
C ARG A 365 -18.56 -14.82 -14.39
N ARG A 366 -18.22 -14.05 -15.43
CA ARG A 366 -16.81 -13.82 -15.83
C ARG A 366 -16.03 -13.11 -14.72
N SER A 367 -16.62 -12.06 -14.14
CA SER A 367 -16.02 -11.30 -13.04
C SER A 367 -15.77 -12.17 -11.81
N ALA A 368 -16.72 -13.00 -11.39
CA ALA A 368 -16.53 -13.91 -10.26
C ALA A 368 -15.40 -14.91 -10.48
N LYS A 369 -15.32 -15.50 -11.68
CA LYS A 369 -14.24 -16.43 -12.01
C LYS A 369 -12.89 -15.72 -11.90
N LYS A 370 -12.75 -14.56 -12.57
CA LYS A 370 -11.47 -13.85 -12.62
C LYS A 370 -11.06 -13.25 -11.28
N ALA A 371 -12.02 -12.71 -10.52
CA ALA A 371 -11.78 -12.20 -9.17
C ALA A 371 -11.32 -13.31 -8.22
N ASN A 372 -11.91 -14.51 -8.29
CA ASN A 372 -11.48 -15.65 -7.47
C ASN A 372 -10.09 -16.17 -7.88
N GLU A 373 -9.78 -16.19 -9.18
CA GLU A 373 -8.46 -16.58 -9.68
C GLU A 373 -7.33 -15.64 -9.22
N LEU A 374 -7.60 -14.34 -9.12
CA LEU A 374 -6.58 -13.33 -8.81
C LEU A 374 -6.55 -12.93 -7.34
N PHE A 375 -7.70 -12.89 -6.68
CA PHE A 375 -7.88 -12.34 -5.33
C PHE A 375 -8.59 -13.34 -4.41
N GLY A 376 -8.64 -14.61 -4.80
CA GLY A 376 -9.03 -15.71 -3.92
C GLY A 376 -7.92 -16.06 -2.94
N VAL A 377 -8.27 -16.80 -1.89
CA VAL A 377 -7.32 -17.21 -0.83
C VAL A 377 -6.11 -17.98 -1.35
N GLU A 378 -6.27 -18.83 -2.37
CA GLU A 378 -5.16 -19.60 -2.93
C GLU A 378 -4.16 -18.73 -3.71
N ALA A 379 -4.65 -17.76 -4.50
CA ALA A 379 -3.79 -16.79 -5.18
C ALA A 379 -2.99 -15.97 -4.17
N PHE A 380 -3.66 -15.54 -3.10
CA PHE A 380 -3.02 -14.82 -2.01
C PHE A 380 -1.97 -15.66 -1.29
N ARG A 381 -2.23 -16.94 -0.99
CA ARG A 381 -1.26 -17.84 -0.35
C ARG A 381 0.02 -17.97 -1.19
N HIS A 382 -0.12 -18.10 -2.50
CA HIS A 382 1.03 -18.16 -3.40
C HIS A 382 1.84 -16.85 -3.38
N GLU A 383 1.17 -15.68 -3.44
CA GLU A 383 1.86 -14.38 -3.29
C GLU A 383 2.52 -14.23 -1.92
N LEU A 384 1.86 -14.69 -0.86
CA LEU A 384 2.33 -14.63 0.52
C LEU A 384 3.58 -15.47 0.73
N GLU A 385 3.64 -16.68 0.17
CA GLU A 385 4.82 -17.56 0.25
C GLU A 385 6.02 -16.93 -0.45
N ALA A 386 5.82 -16.39 -1.66
CA ALA A 386 6.87 -15.67 -2.39
C ALA A 386 7.35 -14.43 -1.61
N PHE A 387 6.43 -13.68 -1.03
CA PHE A 387 6.75 -12.53 -0.18
C PHE A 387 7.54 -12.96 1.07
N ALA A 388 7.08 -13.98 1.79
CA ALA A 388 7.74 -14.49 2.99
C ALA A 388 9.17 -14.97 2.69
N ALA A 389 9.39 -15.64 1.56
CA ALA A 389 10.71 -16.06 1.11
C ALA A 389 11.63 -14.87 0.76
N SER A 390 11.06 -13.72 0.41
CA SER A 390 11.81 -12.50 0.09
C SER A 390 12.20 -11.66 1.32
N LEU A 391 11.69 -12.01 2.50
CA LEU A 391 11.98 -11.29 3.73
C LEU A 391 13.46 -11.44 4.10
N PRO A 392 14.10 -10.36 4.60
CA PRO A 392 15.48 -10.45 5.07
C PRO A 392 15.58 -11.47 6.20
N LEU A 393 16.68 -12.23 6.29
CA LEU A 393 16.88 -13.18 7.37
C LEU A 393 16.86 -12.45 8.72
N ALA A 394 15.90 -12.79 9.56
CA ALA A 394 15.75 -12.19 10.87
C ALA A 394 16.63 -12.89 11.91
N GLY A 395 17.67 -12.20 12.36
CA GLY A 395 18.31 -12.47 13.65
C GLY A 395 18.81 -13.89 13.92
N GLU A 396 18.90 -14.77 12.91
CA GLU A 396 19.83 -15.89 13.00
C GLU A 396 21.23 -15.27 13.05
N GLU A 397 21.99 -15.56 14.10
CA GLU A 397 23.44 -15.40 14.04
C GLU A 397 23.89 -16.18 12.82
N LEU A 398 24.16 -15.47 11.73
CA LEU A 398 24.79 -16.08 10.58
C LEU A 398 26.07 -16.72 11.08
N PRO A 399 26.35 -17.98 10.71
CA PRO A 399 27.60 -18.62 11.06
C PRO A 399 28.72 -17.66 10.71
N SER A 400 29.66 -17.49 11.63
CA SER A 400 30.70 -16.48 11.48
C SER A 400 31.57 -16.75 10.25
N LEU A 401 31.61 -18.00 9.79
CA LEU A 401 32.31 -18.46 8.59
C LEU A 401 31.35 -19.18 7.65
N VAL A 402 31.23 -18.67 6.42
CA VAL A 402 30.32 -19.24 5.41
C VAL A 402 30.99 -19.40 4.05
N LYS A 403 30.49 -20.35 3.26
CA LYS A 403 30.80 -20.49 1.82
C LYS A 403 29.55 -20.83 1.02
N GLY A 404 29.61 -20.59 -0.29
CA GLY A 404 28.61 -21.08 -1.25
C GLY A 404 29.08 -22.36 -1.92
N SER A 405 28.56 -22.65 -3.11
CA SER A 405 29.05 -23.77 -3.94
C SER A 405 30.50 -23.56 -4.42
N GLY A 406 30.95 -22.30 -4.50
CA GLY A 406 32.30 -21.91 -4.89
C GLY A 406 33.36 -22.07 -3.77
N PRO A 407 34.65 -21.88 -4.11
CA PRO A 407 35.76 -22.06 -3.17
C PRO A 407 35.97 -20.90 -2.19
N ALA A 408 35.29 -19.76 -2.40
CA ALA A 408 35.45 -18.57 -1.58
C ALA A 408 34.79 -18.73 -0.20
N VAL A 409 35.54 -18.42 0.85
CA VAL A 409 35.07 -18.39 2.25
C VAL A 409 34.91 -16.93 2.67
N TYR A 410 33.91 -16.66 3.51
CA TYR A 410 33.58 -15.33 4.00
C TYR A 410 33.46 -15.32 5.52
N TRP A 411 33.99 -14.27 6.15
CA TRP A 411 33.66 -13.93 7.54
C TRP A 411 32.40 -13.07 7.55
N VAL A 412 31.39 -13.47 8.32
CA VAL A 412 30.15 -12.71 8.47
C VAL A 412 30.21 -11.86 9.72
N GLU A 413 30.21 -10.56 9.54
CA GLU A 413 30.33 -9.58 10.61
C GLU A 413 29.36 -8.43 10.37
N HIS A 414 28.50 -8.16 11.37
CA HIS A 414 27.44 -7.14 11.28
C HIS A 414 26.57 -7.28 10.01
N GLY A 415 26.26 -8.51 9.60
CA GLY A 415 25.43 -8.82 8.42
C GLY A 415 26.12 -8.62 7.06
N ARG A 416 27.44 -8.37 7.04
CA ARG A 416 28.24 -8.25 5.81
C ARG A 416 29.16 -9.43 5.63
N LYS A 417 29.30 -9.92 4.39
CA LYS A 417 30.27 -10.97 4.05
C LYS A 417 31.60 -10.36 3.65
N ARG A 418 32.68 -10.71 4.37
CA ARG A 418 34.04 -10.23 4.13
C ARG A 418 34.85 -11.37 3.52
N PRO A 419 35.25 -11.30 2.24
CA PRO A 419 35.99 -12.39 1.61
C PRO A 419 37.40 -12.52 2.19
N PHE A 420 37.87 -13.75 2.33
CA PHE A 420 39.30 -14.00 2.54
C PHE A 420 40.03 -13.96 1.18
N PRO A 421 41.16 -13.22 1.07
CA PRO A 421 41.87 -13.09 -0.19
C PRO A 421 42.61 -14.38 -0.63
N SER A 422 42.91 -15.28 0.31
CA SER A 422 43.50 -16.58 0.04
C SER A 422 43.25 -17.57 1.19
N ALA A 423 43.53 -18.86 0.94
CA ALA A 423 43.49 -19.90 1.98
C ALA A 423 44.53 -19.65 3.09
N GLU A 424 45.71 -19.12 2.75
CA GLU A 424 46.72 -18.73 3.74
C GLU A 424 46.20 -17.61 4.64
N ALA A 425 45.51 -16.61 4.09
CA ALA A 425 44.93 -15.53 4.88
C ALA A 425 43.85 -16.05 5.85
N PHE A 426 43.01 -16.99 5.40
CA PHE A 426 42.01 -17.64 6.25
C PHE A 426 42.64 -18.38 7.44
N LEU A 427 43.63 -19.25 7.17
CA LEU A 427 44.32 -20.00 8.22
C LEU A 427 45.12 -19.10 9.16
N ALA A 428 45.74 -18.04 8.65
CA ALA A 428 46.52 -17.10 9.45
C ALA A 428 45.67 -16.22 10.38
N HIS A 429 44.36 -16.13 10.16
CA HIS A 429 43.42 -15.56 11.13
C HIS A 429 42.98 -16.56 12.21
N GLY A 430 43.50 -17.79 12.18
CA GLY A 430 43.25 -18.83 13.19
C GLY A 430 41.97 -19.63 12.94
N PHE A 431 41.34 -19.51 11.78
CA PHE A 431 40.14 -20.27 11.41
C PHE A 431 40.49 -21.65 10.84
N ARG A 432 39.57 -22.62 11.01
CA ARG A 432 39.70 -23.97 10.44
C ARG A 432 38.61 -24.20 9.40
N PHE A 433 38.93 -24.91 8.33
CA PHE A 433 37.95 -25.15 7.23
C PHE A 433 36.73 -25.96 7.68
N GLU A 434 36.88 -26.77 8.72
CA GLU A 434 35.79 -27.53 9.34
C GLU A 434 34.79 -26.65 10.11
N ASP A 435 35.15 -25.41 10.44
CA ASP A 435 34.25 -24.43 11.08
C ASP A 435 33.40 -23.66 10.04
N VAL A 436 33.61 -23.90 8.74
CA VAL A 436 32.93 -23.19 7.65
C VAL A 436 31.57 -23.84 7.38
N THR A 437 30.51 -23.04 7.46
CA THR A 437 29.15 -23.50 7.13
C THR A 437 28.82 -23.25 5.66
N GLU A 438 28.27 -24.25 4.97
CA GLU A 438 27.82 -24.10 3.59
C GLU A 438 26.41 -23.50 3.54
N LEU A 439 26.25 -22.43 2.76
CA LEU A 439 24.97 -21.79 2.45
C LEU A 439 24.65 -21.99 0.96
N SER A 440 23.37 -22.01 0.61
CA SER A 440 22.95 -21.91 -0.79
C SER A 440 23.47 -20.60 -1.41
N ASP A 441 23.82 -20.62 -2.70
CA ASP A 441 24.33 -19.45 -3.40
C ASP A 441 23.37 -18.24 -3.36
N GLU A 442 22.06 -18.49 -3.39
CA GLU A 442 21.02 -17.47 -3.25
C GLU A 442 21.09 -16.74 -1.90
N ARG A 443 21.17 -17.49 -0.78
CA ARG A 443 21.36 -16.91 0.56
C ARG A 443 22.68 -16.15 0.69
N LEU A 444 23.77 -16.67 0.12
CA LEU A 444 25.07 -16.00 0.16
C LEU A 444 25.07 -14.70 -0.65
N ALA A 445 24.33 -14.64 -1.76
CA ALA A 445 24.19 -13.46 -2.60
C ALA A 445 23.42 -12.31 -1.92
N MET A 446 22.51 -12.63 -0.98
CA MET A 446 21.75 -11.62 -0.22
C MET A 446 22.59 -10.86 0.81
N LEU A 447 23.79 -11.34 1.17
CA LEU A 447 24.68 -10.65 2.08
C LEU A 447 25.51 -9.59 1.35
N PRO A 448 25.43 -8.29 1.73
CA PRO A 448 26.26 -7.26 1.14
C PRO A 448 27.74 -7.51 1.42
N TYR A 449 28.60 -7.16 0.46
CA TYR A 449 30.05 -7.23 0.64
C TYR A 449 30.53 -6.22 1.68
N GLY A 450 31.39 -6.67 2.59
CA GLY A 450 32.25 -5.83 3.39
C GLY A 450 33.67 -5.79 2.83
N GLU A 451 34.52 -4.97 3.44
CA GLU A 451 35.95 -4.94 3.11
C GLU A 451 36.58 -6.34 3.28
N PRO A 452 37.45 -6.78 2.36
CA PRO A 452 38.15 -8.05 2.49
C PRO A 452 38.87 -8.20 3.84
N MET A 453 39.05 -9.45 4.27
CA MET A 453 39.85 -9.72 5.46
C MET A 453 41.31 -9.29 5.18
N PRO A 454 41.96 -8.57 6.11
CA PRO A 454 43.31 -8.07 5.89
C PRO A 454 44.28 -9.23 5.65
N HIS A 455 45.34 -9.02 4.87
CA HIS A 455 46.39 -10.03 4.77
C HIS A 455 47.29 -9.91 6.01
N PRO A 456 47.55 -11.00 6.76
CA PRO A 456 48.52 -10.95 7.84
C PRO A 456 49.89 -10.59 7.24
N GLY A 457 50.42 -9.44 7.64
CA GLY A 457 51.67 -8.85 7.10
C GLY A 457 51.54 -7.43 6.54
N ALA A 458 50.34 -6.93 6.25
CA ALA A 458 50.17 -5.61 5.61
C ALA A 458 50.30 -4.38 6.54
N GLU A 459 50.30 -4.55 7.87
CA GLU A 459 50.33 -3.42 8.82
C GLU A 459 51.74 -2.90 9.18
N ARG A 460 52.82 -3.44 8.59
CA ARG A 460 54.20 -3.01 8.95
C ARG A 460 54.81 -1.87 8.13
N GLU A 461 54.11 -1.27 7.15
CA GLU A 461 54.75 -0.26 6.26
C GLU A 461 54.23 1.20 6.35
N SER A 462 53.26 1.55 7.20
CA SER A 462 52.71 2.93 7.22
C SER A 462 53.15 3.83 8.39
N LYS A 463 54.07 3.41 9.25
CA LYS A 463 54.58 4.25 10.36
C LYS A 463 56.10 4.34 10.37
N GLY A 464 56.65 5.21 9.51
CA GLY A 464 58.08 5.51 9.57
C GLY A 464 58.61 6.42 8.48
N LYS A 465 58.26 7.71 8.51
CA LYS A 465 59.15 8.83 8.14
C LYS A 465 58.51 10.17 8.53
N GLY A 466 58.88 10.61 9.73
CA GLY A 466 58.58 11.95 10.24
C GLY A 466 59.41 13.04 9.54
N ALA A 467 58.72 14.15 9.32
CA ALA A 467 59.16 15.55 9.34
C ALA A 467 60.65 15.89 9.16
N SER A 468 60.96 16.77 8.19
CA SER A 468 61.61 18.08 8.46
C SER A 468 61.91 18.86 7.16
N ARG A 469 61.83 20.20 7.27
CA ARG A 469 62.25 21.28 6.35
C ARG A 469 61.27 21.63 5.23
N SER A 470 60.93 22.89 4.93
CA SER A 470 60.98 24.22 5.56
C SER A 470 60.62 25.19 4.42
N ARG A 471 59.75 26.19 4.66
CA ARG A 471 59.44 27.30 3.75
C ARG A 471 60.70 27.93 3.11
N ARG A 472 60.66 28.24 1.81
CA ARG A 472 61.19 29.50 1.25
C ARG A 472 60.64 29.85 -0.14
N ARG A 473 59.97 31.00 -0.22
CA ARG A 473 59.67 31.80 -1.42
C ARG A 473 60.94 32.45 -1.97
N ARG A 474 61.14 32.46 -3.29
CA ARG A 474 61.79 33.52 -4.14
C ARG A 474 61.65 33.09 -5.62
N VAL A 475 60.86 33.76 -6.46
CA VAL A 475 61.10 35.02 -7.21
C VAL A 475 62.07 34.86 -8.41
N ARG A 476 61.48 35.08 -9.61
CA ARG A 476 62.01 35.68 -10.87
C ARG A 476 62.85 34.87 -11.90
N ARG A 477 62.26 34.88 -13.11
CA ARG A 477 62.78 35.33 -14.43
C ARG A 477 63.58 34.37 -15.35
N ARG A 478 62.91 34.12 -16.49
CA ARG A 478 63.29 34.35 -17.91
C ARG A 478 64.23 33.39 -18.67
N ALA A 479 63.77 33.18 -19.92
CA ALA A 479 64.46 32.78 -21.16
C ALA A 479 64.84 31.29 -21.21
N GLY A 480 64.59 30.52 -22.27
CA GLY A 480 64.15 30.72 -23.66
C GLY A 480 64.61 29.44 -24.38
N THR A 481 63.84 28.80 -25.26
CA THR A 481 63.97 28.98 -26.72
C THR A 481 63.03 27.99 -27.47
N ARG A 482 62.39 28.52 -28.53
CA ARG A 482 62.09 27.99 -29.90
C ARG A 482 61.96 26.46 -30.10
N ALA A 483 61.10 25.91 -30.96
CA ALA A 483 60.49 26.36 -32.22
C ALA A 483 59.16 25.57 -32.45
N GLY A 484 58.11 26.15 -33.03
CA GLY A 484 57.81 26.15 -34.47
C GLY A 484 56.50 25.37 -34.72
N ALA A 485 55.64 25.56 -35.70
CA ALA A 485 55.39 26.63 -36.66
C ALA A 485 54.00 26.36 -37.27
N ARG A 486 53.42 27.40 -37.89
CA ARG A 486 52.45 27.41 -39.00
C ARG A 486 50.95 27.63 -38.72
N ARG A 487 50.48 28.56 -39.54
CA ARG A 487 49.21 29.27 -39.66
C ARG A 487 48.22 28.51 -40.56
N ARG A 488 46.93 28.82 -40.40
CA ARG A 488 45.96 29.33 -41.42
C ARG A 488 44.54 29.09 -40.88
N SER A 489 43.47 29.81 -41.19
CA SER A 489 43.14 31.22 -41.47
C SER A 489 41.70 31.20 -42.00
N GLY A 490 40.86 32.15 -41.58
CA GLY A 490 39.57 32.50 -42.21
C GLY A 490 38.36 31.79 -41.56
N GLY A 491 37.32 32.44 -41.05
CA GLY A 491 36.88 33.82 -41.19
C GLY A 491 35.56 33.88 -41.95
N SER A 492 34.46 34.26 -41.28
CA SER A 492 33.45 35.17 -41.84
C SER A 492 32.45 35.62 -40.76
N LYS A 493 32.27 36.94 -40.68
CA LYS A 493 31.27 37.70 -39.92
C LYS A 493 30.05 37.95 -40.80
N ARG A 494 28.87 38.15 -40.18
CA ARG A 494 27.92 39.29 -40.42
C ARG A 494 26.66 39.05 -39.54
N LYS A 495 26.29 39.87 -38.55
CA LYS A 495 25.85 41.28 -38.44
C LYS A 495 24.47 41.61 -39.06
N GLY A 496 23.57 42.16 -38.22
CA GLY A 496 22.56 43.18 -38.57
C GLY A 496 21.15 42.91 -38.01
N LYS A 497 20.74 43.47 -36.85
CA LYS A 497 20.11 44.80 -36.59
C LYS A 497 18.63 44.97 -37.04
N ALA A 498 17.74 44.98 -36.03
CA ALA A 498 16.71 45.98 -35.67
C ALA A 498 15.71 46.55 -36.71
N ARG A 499 14.40 46.58 -36.36
CA ARG A 499 13.60 47.82 -36.14
C ARG A 499 12.15 47.59 -35.67
N ARG A 500 11.64 48.64 -35.02
CA ARG A 500 10.35 48.88 -34.32
C ARG A 500 9.15 49.22 -35.22
N ARG A 501 7.94 49.13 -34.61
CA ARG A 501 6.68 49.96 -34.68
C ARG A 501 5.47 49.05 -34.94
N GLY A 502 4.28 49.13 -34.32
CA GLY A 502 3.66 50.05 -33.35
C GLY A 502 2.17 50.29 -33.72
N ARG A 503 1.28 50.38 -32.71
CA ARG A 503 -0.19 50.71 -32.70
C ARG A 503 -1.14 49.51 -32.86
N GLY A 504 -2.23 49.32 -32.09
CA GLY A 504 -2.83 50.02 -30.94
C GLY A 504 -4.36 49.84 -30.93
N ARG A 505 -5.02 49.71 -29.75
CA ARG A 505 -6.29 50.38 -29.37
C ARG A 505 -6.88 49.86 -28.04
N ARG A 506 -7.48 50.83 -27.33
CA ARG A 506 -8.21 50.85 -26.06
C ARG A 506 -9.44 49.92 -25.99
N ARG A 507 -9.81 49.45 -24.78
CA ARG A 507 -11.04 49.89 -24.08
C ARG A 507 -11.10 49.41 -22.61
N THR A 508 -11.67 50.28 -21.79
CA THR A 508 -11.90 50.26 -20.34
C THR A 508 -13.36 49.96 -20.01
N ARG A 509 -13.63 49.36 -18.82
CA ARG A 509 -14.73 49.62 -17.83
C ARG A 509 -14.89 48.36 -16.93
N ARG A 510 -14.60 48.41 -15.61
CA ARG A 510 -15.48 48.78 -14.45
C ARG A 510 -16.80 48.00 -14.44
N SER A 511 -16.95 46.98 -13.56
CA SER A 511 -17.38 47.02 -12.15
C SER A 511 -18.86 47.35 -11.97
N ASP A 512 -19.63 46.43 -11.40
CA ASP A 512 -20.64 46.77 -10.38
C ASP A 512 -20.95 45.58 -9.47
N ARG A 513 -21.04 45.92 -8.18
CA ARG A 513 -21.58 45.11 -7.08
C ARG A 513 -23.11 45.24 -7.07
N ARG A 514 -23.81 44.16 -6.78
CA ARG A 514 -24.89 44.09 -5.78
C ARG A 514 -25.09 42.65 -5.34
#